data_AF-A0A9E2M3L9-F1
#
_entry.id   AF-A0A9E2M3L9-F1
#
_cell.length_a   1.000
_cell.length_b   1.000
_cell.length_c   1.000
_cell.angle_alpha   90.00
_cell.angle_beta   90.00
_cell.angle_gamma   90.00
#
_symmetry.space_group_name_H-M   'P 1'
#
loop_
_entity.id
_entity.type
_entity.pdbx_description
1 polymer ?
#
loop_
_entity_poly.entity_id
_entity_poly.type
_entity_poly.pdbx_seq_one_letter_code
_entity_poly.pdbx_strand_id
1 'polypeptide(L)'
;MKKRFLLLTLEFLAITVPLGWVWIEWGRTFYLKVFVELATPIFIVLGVTELKAQLVIDHFINYVPFLVLMVITPTLTVRRRAVGTAIGFVIIFLGHILLASVAFVASSKYGESQEAFNTLFPAFLFNDSLPFILWAIISAGYLKRVVVGVRGPRSSQS
;
A
#
# COMPACT_ATOMS: atom_id res chain seq x y z
N MET A 1 -8.70 -16.14 -21.58
CA MET A 1 -8.04 -15.07 -20.81
C MET A 1 -8.97 -13.90 -20.46
N LYS A 2 -9.71 -13.30 -21.42
CA LYS A 2 -10.60 -12.15 -21.16
C LYS A 2 -11.59 -12.36 -19.99
N LYS A 3 -12.27 -13.51 -19.94
CA LYS A 3 -13.23 -13.84 -18.86
C LYS A 3 -12.59 -13.92 -17.47
N ARG A 4 -11.41 -14.56 -17.34
CA ARG A 4 -10.72 -14.72 -16.05
C ARG A 4 -10.16 -13.39 -15.54
N PHE A 5 -9.61 -12.58 -16.44
CA PHE A 5 -9.17 -11.23 -16.10
C PHE A 5 -10.36 -10.38 -15.63
N LEU A 6 -11.47 -10.39 -16.38
CA LEU A 6 -12.69 -9.68 -16.02
C LEU A 6 -13.22 -10.11 -14.65
N LEU A 7 -13.26 -11.41 -14.36
CA LEU A 7 -13.67 -11.93 -13.05
C LEU A 7 -12.77 -11.42 -11.93
N LEU A 8 -11.45 -11.46 -12.09
CA LEU A 8 -10.52 -10.92 -11.09
C LEU A 8 -10.69 -9.41 -10.88
N THR A 9 -10.92 -8.65 -11.96
CA THR A 9 -11.23 -7.21 -11.85
C THR A 9 -12.54 -6.98 -11.10
N LEU A 10 -13.58 -7.75 -11.40
CA LEU A 10 -14.87 -7.65 -10.70
C LEU A 10 -14.75 -8.03 -9.23
N GLU A 11 -14.03 -9.11 -8.90
CA GLU A 11 -13.74 -9.49 -7.51
C GLU A 11 -12.94 -8.40 -6.78
N PHE A 12 -11.92 -7.84 -7.44
CA PHE A 12 -11.15 -6.72 -6.89
C PHE A 12 -12.06 -5.53 -6.58
N LEU A 13 -12.93 -5.11 -7.51
CA LEU A 13 -13.85 -3.99 -7.31
C LEU A 13 -14.90 -4.29 -6.24
N ALA A 14 -15.48 -5.50 -6.26
CA ALA A 14 -16.50 -5.93 -5.31
C ALA A 14 -16.00 -5.95 -3.86
N ILE A 15 -14.70 -6.16 -3.64
CA ILE A 15 -14.10 -6.13 -2.30
C ILE A 15 -13.52 -4.74 -1.98
N THR A 16 -12.88 -4.08 -2.94
CA THR A 16 -12.23 -2.77 -2.73
C THR A 16 -13.25 -1.68 -2.44
N VAL A 17 -14.40 -1.66 -3.13
CA VAL A 17 -15.40 -0.60 -2.93
C VAL A 17 -15.98 -0.63 -1.51
N PRO A 18 -16.47 -1.77 -0.98
CA PRO A 18 -16.93 -1.83 0.41
C PRO A 18 -15.83 -1.55 1.43
N LEU A 19 -14.63 -2.12 1.25
CA LEU A 19 -13.53 -1.88 2.18
C LEU A 19 -13.04 -0.43 2.15
N GLY A 20 -13.02 0.19 0.97
CA GLY A 20 -12.70 1.60 0.80
C GLY A 20 -13.74 2.49 1.48
N TRP A 21 -15.02 2.16 1.37
CA TRP A 21 -16.08 2.85 2.10
C TRP A 21 -15.90 2.72 3.62
N VAL A 22 -15.70 1.49 4.13
CA VAL A 22 -15.43 1.25 5.57
C VAL A 22 -14.18 2.03 6.02
N TRP A 23 -13.16 2.10 5.17
CA TRP A 23 -11.96 2.88 5.46
C TRP A 23 -12.26 4.37 5.58
N ILE A 24 -12.99 4.96 4.64
CA ILE A 24 -13.30 6.39 4.65
C ILE A 24 -14.14 6.74 5.88
N GLU A 25 -15.15 5.95 6.20
CA GLU A 25 -16.08 6.21 7.31
C GLU A 25 -15.46 5.97 8.69
N TRP A 26 -14.72 4.86 8.87
CA TRP A 26 -14.25 4.41 10.18
C TRP A 26 -12.74 4.21 10.23
N GLY A 27 -12.20 3.52 9.21
CA GLY A 27 -10.81 3.06 9.19
C GLY A 27 -9.79 4.19 9.28
N ARG A 28 -9.99 5.30 8.58
CA ARG A 28 -9.10 6.47 8.54
C ARG A 28 -8.90 7.05 9.94
N THR A 29 -10.00 7.31 10.65
CA THR A 29 -9.99 7.90 11.99
C THR A 29 -9.44 6.93 13.02
N PHE A 30 -9.85 5.66 12.96
CA PHE A 30 -9.33 4.63 13.86
C PHE A 30 -7.82 4.42 13.66
N TYR A 31 -7.39 4.27 12.41
CA TYR A 31 -6.00 4.09 12.05
C TYR A 31 -5.15 5.28 12.48
N LEU A 32 -5.61 6.52 12.25
CA LEU A 32 -4.87 7.71 12.68
C LEU A 32 -4.60 7.70 14.19
N LYS A 33 -5.59 7.31 15.01
CA LYS A 33 -5.42 7.22 16.47
C LYS A 33 -4.33 6.22 16.84
N VAL A 34 -4.42 5.00 16.30
CA VAL A 34 -3.43 3.94 16.53
C VAL A 34 -2.05 4.35 16.00
N PHE A 35 -2.01 4.99 14.84
CA PHE A 35 -0.78 5.47 14.22
C PHE A 35 -0.09 6.50 15.11
N VAL A 36 -0.81 7.52 15.58
CA VAL A 36 -0.25 8.53 16.49
C VAL A 36 0.28 7.87 17.76
N GLU A 37 -0.50 7.00 18.39
CA GLU A 37 -0.10 6.31 19.62
C GLU A 37 1.20 5.50 19.45
N LEU A 38 1.29 4.72 18.37
CA LEU A 38 2.45 3.86 18.11
C LEU A 38 3.65 4.60 17.51
N ALA A 39 3.43 5.65 16.73
CA ALA A 39 4.49 6.40 16.05
C ALA A 39 5.11 7.49 16.93
N THR A 40 4.39 7.99 17.95
CA THR A 40 4.87 9.07 18.83
C THR A 40 6.26 8.78 19.42
N PRO A 41 6.57 7.59 19.98
CA PRO A 41 7.91 7.30 20.48
C PRO A 41 9.01 7.46 19.40
N ILE A 42 8.71 7.06 18.17
CA ILE A 42 9.63 7.15 17.04
C ILE A 42 9.79 8.62 16.62
N PHE A 43 8.69 9.37 16.55
CA PHE A 43 8.71 10.80 16.23
C PHE A 43 9.51 11.62 17.24
N ILE A 44 9.41 11.31 18.54
CA ILE A 44 10.22 11.95 19.58
C ILE A 44 11.72 11.72 19.32
N VAL A 45 12.12 10.48 19.01
CA VAL A 45 13.52 10.16 18.70
C VAL A 45 14.00 10.85 17.42
N LEU A 46 13.13 11.02 16.43
CA LEU A 46 13.43 11.71 15.18
C LEU A 46 13.34 13.24 15.26
N GLY A 47 12.92 13.80 16.41
CA GLY A 47 12.73 15.25 16.57
C GLY A 47 11.52 15.82 15.83
N VAL A 48 10.55 14.98 15.47
CA VAL A 48 9.30 15.41 14.85
C VAL A 48 8.37 15.93 15.94
N THR A 49 8.15 17.24 15.99
CA THR A 49 7.38 17.91 17.06
C THR A 49 5.90 18.07 16.74
N GLU A 50 5.53 18.06 15.46
CA GLU A 50 4.14 18.23 15.02
C GLU A 50 3.84 17.30 13.85
N LEU A 51 2.79 16.48 13.99
CA LEU A 51 2.32 15.64 12.89
C LEU A 51 1.43 16.45 11.95
N LYS A 52 1.90 16.68 10.72
CA LYS A 52 1.11 17.28 9.63
C LYS A 52 0.16 16.25 9.01
N ALA A 53 -0.79 15.76 9.80
CA ALA A 53 -1.68 14.66 9.42
C ALA A 53 -2.47 14.96 8.13
N GLN A 54 -2.89 16.21 7.90
CA GLN A 54 -3.64 16.56 6.69
C GLN A 54 -2.86 16.33 5.39
N LEU A 55 -1.51 16.37 5.44
CA LEU A 55 -0.67 16.19 4.24
C LEU A 55 -0.49 14.72 3.84
N VAL A 56 -0.74 13.77 4.75
CA VAL A 56 -0.34 12.37 4.56
C VAL A 56 -1.47 11.36 4.75
N ILE A 57 -2.52 11.71 5.50
CA ILE A 57 -3.55 10.76 5.93
C ILE A 57 -4.32 10.12 4.77
N ASP A 58 -4.47 10.83 3.65
CA ASP A 58 -5.19 10.31 2.49
C ASP A 58 -4.40 9.20 1.78
N HIS A 59 -3.07 9.18 1.96
CA HIS A 59 -2.19 8.13 1.45
C HIS A 59 -2.19 6.88 2.32
N PHE A 60 -2.77 6.93 3.54
CA PHE A 60 -2.83 5.77 4.42
C PHE A 60 -3.84 4.72 3.96
N ILE A 61 -4.69 5.05 2.98
CA ILE A 61 -5.64 4.10 2.37
C ILE A 61 -4.96 2.93 1.66
N ASN A 62 -3.66 3.04 1.36
CA ASN A 62 -2.87 2.05 0.64
C ASN A 62 -2.89 0.63 1.27
N TYR A 63 -3.26 0.47 2.55
CA TYR A 63 -3.55 -0.83 3.18
C TYR A 63 -4.69 -1.59 2.50
N VAL A 64 -5.74 -0.87 2.07
CA VAL A 64 -6.93 -1.47 1.47
C VAL A 64 -6.59 -2.23 0.19
N PRO A 65 -5.96 -1.62 -0.84
CA PRO A 65 -5.60 -2.36 -2.04
C PRO A 65 -4.60 -3.48 -1.75
N PHE A 66 -3.67 -3.31 -0.79
CA PHE A 66 -2.78 -4.41 -0.39
C PHE A 66 -3.56 -5.62 0.16
N LEU A 67 -4.48 -5.39 1.10
CA LEU A 67 -5.30 -6.42 1.70
C LEU A 67 -6.16 -7.13 0.64
N VAL A 68 -6.81 -6.36 -0.24
CA VAL A 68 -7.62 -6.91 -1.33
C VAL A 68 -6.75 -7.80 -2.22
N LEU A 69 -5.58 -7.33 -2.66
CA LEU A 69 -4.66 -8.12 -3.48
C LEU A 69 -4.28 -9.43 -2.78
N MET A 70 -3.98 -9.40 -1.49
CA MET A 70 -3.69 -10.60 -0.70
C MET A 70 -4.86 -11.58 -0.64
N VAL A 71 -6.10 -11.09 -0.57
CA VAL A 71 -7.34 -11.89 -0.53
C VAL A 71 -7.66 -12.51 -1.89
N ILE A 72 -7.58 -11.75 -2.98
CA ILE A 72 -7.98 -12.23 -4.31
C ILE A 72 -6.90 -13.06 -5.00
N THR A 73 -5.64 -12.98 -4.56
CA THR A 73 -4.55 -13.70 -5.22
C THR A 73 -4.75 -15.21 -5.08
N PRO A 74 -4.99 -15.92 -6.20
CA PRO A 74 -5.19 -17.35 -6.14
C PRO A 74 -3.84 -18.03 -5.88
N THR A 75 -3.86 -19.28 -5.39
CA THR A 75 -2.67 -20.11 -5.14
C THR A 75 -1.76 -19.70 -3.98
N LEU A 76 -2.07 -18.63 -3.25
CA LEU A 76 -1.44 -18.38 -1.96
C LEU A 76 -2.03 -19.30 -0.90
N THR A 77 -1.17 -20.02 -0.18
CA THR A 77 -1.61 -20.78 0.99
C THR A 77 -2.11 -19.83 2.08
N VAL A 78 -3.04 -20.28 2.92
CA VAL A 78 -3.61 -19.47 4.02
C VAL A 78 -2.49 -18.93 4.93
N ARG A 79 -1.48 -19.77 5.25
CA ARG A 79 -0.32 -19.35 6.05
C ARG A 79 0.48 -18.23 5.38
N ARG A 80 0.81 -18.37 4.08
CA ARG A 80 1.56 -17.34 3.34
C ARG A 80 0.76 -16.05 3.20
N ARG A 81 -0.57 -16.16 3.05
CA ARG A 81 -1.48 -15.02 3.02
C ARG A 81 -1.48 -14.29 4.36
N ALA A 82 -1.68 -14.98 5.47
CA ALA A 82 -1.72 -14.38 6.80
C ALA A 82 -0.37 -13.75 7.18
N VAL A 83 0.73 -14.50 7.09
CA VAL A 83 2.08 -14.01 7.43
C VAL A 83 2.50 -12.88 6.49
N GLY A 84 2.27 -13.02 5.18
CA GLY A 84 2.59 -11.98 4.21
C GLY A 84 1.78 -10.70 4.43
N THR A 85 0.50 -10.82 4.78
CA THR A 85 -0.34 -9.65 5.12
C THR A 85 0.16 -8.97 6.38
N ALA A 86 0.47 -9.73 7.44
CA ALA A 86 0.99 -9.18 8.70
C ALA A 86 2.32 -8.45 8.50
N ILE A 87 3.28 -9.07 7.81
CA ILE A 87 4.58 -8.44 7.49
C ILE A 87 4.38 -7.21 6.60
N GLY A 88 3.54 -7.32 5.58
CA GLY A 88 3.24 -6.20 4.69
C GLY A 88 2.61 -5.03 5.43
N PHE A 89 1.73 -5.28 6.41
CA PHE A 89 1.14 -4.23 7.23
C PHE A 89 2.18 -3.48 8.07
N VAL A 90 3.14 -4.21 8.64
CA VAL A 90 4.27 -3.59 9.36
C VAL A 90 5.12 -2.73 8.43
N ILE A 91 5.44 -3.21 7.23
CA ILE A 91 6.26 -2.45 6.27
C ILE A 91 5.53 -1.19 5.80
N ILE A 92 4.24 -1.28 5.48
CA ILE A 92 3.41 -0.12 5.11
C ILE A 92 3.34 0.88 6.28
N PHE A 93 3.22 0.39 7.53
CA PHE A 93 3.20 1.25 8.72
C PHE A 93 4.49 2.06 8.85
N LEU A 94 5.64 1.40 8.65
CA LEU A 94 6.94 2.08 8.62
C LEU A 94 7.03 3.08 7.46
N GLY A 95 6.44 2.76 6.31
CA GLY A 95 6.27 3.70 5.19
C GLY A 95 5.50 4.96 5.58
N HIS A 96 4.43 4.84 6.36
CA HIS A 96 3.66 5.97 6.87
C HIS A 96 4.44 6.82 7.88
N ILE A 97 5.24 6.20 8.74
CA ILE A 97 6.15 6.94 9.64
C ILE A 97 7.16 7.74 8.82
N LEU A 98 7.77 7.12 7.81
CA LEU A 98 8.73 7.80 6.95
C LEU A 98 8.07 8.95 6.19
N LEU A 99 6.89 8.72 5.61
CA LEU A 99 6.14 9.73 4.88
C LEU A 99 5.77 10.93 5.77
N ALA A 100 5.26 10.66 6.98
CA ALA A 100 4.96 11.69 7.97
C ALA A 100 6.21 12.49 8.38
N SER A 101 7.35 11.83 8.51
CA SER A 101 8.63 12.48 8.83
C SER A 101 9.10 13.39 7.70
N VAL A 102 8.99 12.93 6.44
CA VAL A 102 9.32 13.75 5.26
C VAL A 102 8.37 14.94 5.16
N ALA A 103 7.08 14.75 5.44
CA ALA A 103 6.10 15.83 5.45
C ALA A 103 6.41 16.89 6.50
N PHE A 104 6.82 16.48 7.70
CA PHE A 104 7.28 17.40 8.74
C PHE A 104 8.50 18.21 8.29
N VAL A 105 9.53 17.55 7.72
CA VAL A 105 10.75 18.24 7.26
C VAL A 105 10.45 19.20 6.12
N ALA A 106 9.65 18.78 5.14
CA ALA A 106 9.28 19.61 3.99
C ALA A 106 8.47 20.84 4.42
N SER A 107 7.46 20.65 5.27
CA SER A 107 6.63 21.74 5.81
C SER A 107 7.45 22.69 6.69
N SER A 108 8.34 22.17 7.54
CA SER A 108 9.17 23.01 8.42
C SER A 108 10.18 23.86 7.65
N LYS A 109 10.70 23.35 6.53
CA LYS A 109 11.73 24.06 5.74
C LYS A 109 11.15 25.01 4.70
N TYR A 110 10.03 24.64 4.07
CA TYR A 110 9.51 25.33 2.89
C TYR A 110 8.06 25.83 3.05
N GLY A 111 7.40 25.54 4.18
CA GLY A 111 6.00 25.90 4.39
C GLY A 111 5.06 25.19 3.40
N GLU A 112 4.08 25.92 2.87
CA GLU A 112 3.13 25.45 1.85
C GLU A 112 3.56 25.83 0.42
N SER A 113 4.86 25.73 0.13
CA SER A 113 5.40 26.10 -1.17
C SER A 113 5.43 24.94 -2.18
N GLN A 114 5.67 25.27 -3.45
CA GLN A 114 5.89 24.27 -4.50
C GLN A 114 7.10 23.37 -4.20
N GLU A 115 8.13 23.91 -3.54
CA GLU A 115 9.32 23.17 -3.11
C GLU A 115 8.99 22.12 -2.04
N ALA A 116 8.06 22.43 -1.13
CA ALA A 116 7.55 21.45 -0.16
C ALA A 116 6.89 20.28 -0.89
N PHE A 117 6.03 20.58 -1.88
CA PHE A 117 5.38 19.56 -2.70
C PHE A 117 6.40 18.72 -3.49
N ASN A 118 7.38 19.35 -4.13
CA ASN A 118 8.41 18.64 -4.90
C ASN A 118 9.25 17.70 -4.03
N THR A 119 9.42 18.02 -2.74
CA THR A 119 10.09 17.16 -1.76
C THR A 119 9.19 15.99 -1.32
N LEU A 120 7.89 16.25 -1.15
CA LEU A 120 6.89 15.27 -0.72
C LEU A 120 6.50 14.27 -1.81
N PHE A 121 6.42 14.73 -3.06
CA PHE A 121 5.88 13.95 -4.17
C PHE A 121 6.59 12.61 -4.40
N PRO A 122 7.94 12.52 -4.40
CA PRO A 122 8.62 11.23 -4.47
C PRO A 122 8.27 10.29 -3.31
N ALA A 123 8.09 10.83 -2.10
CA ALA A 123 7.70 10.05 -0.93
C ALA A 123 6.26 9.52 -1.06
N PHE A 124 5.33 10.31 -1.61
CA PHE A 124 3.97 9.84 -1.94
C PHE A 124 4.01 8.69 -2.95
N LEU A 125 4.72 8.86 -4.06
CA LEU A 125 4.84 7.82 -5.09
C LEU A 125 5.42 6.52 -4.52
N PHE A 126 6.47 6.63 -3.71
CA PHE A 126 7.07 5.46 -3.07
C PHE A 126 6.07 4.78 -2.13
N ASN A 127 5.46 5.54 -1.21
CA ASN A 127 4.47 5.03 -0.26
C ASN A 127 3.28 4.35 -0.94
N ASP A 128 2.73 4.98 -1.97
CA ASP A 128 1.54 4.50 -2.67
C ASP A 128 1.85 3.27 -3.54
N SER A 129 3.11 3.08 -3.92
CA SER A 129 3.58 1.89 -4.63
C SER A 129 3.87 0.68 -3.72
N LEU A 130 4.07 0.89 -2.40
CA LEU A 130 4.41 -0.18 -1.45
C LEU A 130 3.44 -1.37 -1.48
N PRO A 131 2.10 -1.18 -1.47
CA PRO A 131 1.13 -2.27 -1.59
C PRO A 131 1.43 -3.22 -2.74
N PHE A 132 1.71 -2.65 -3.91
CA PHE A 132 1.93 -3.41 -5.13
C PHE A 132 3.28 -4.13 -5.10
N ILE A 133 4.34 -3.45 -4.65
CA ILE A 133 5.68 -4.03 -4.51
C ILE A 133 5.64 -5.22 -3.53
N LEU A 134 5.05 -5.02 -2.35
CA LEU A 134 4.93 -6.06 -1.32
C LEU A 134 4.12 -7.25 -1.82
N TRP A 135 2.96 -6.98 -2.44
CA TRP A 135 2.15 -8.01 -3.05
C TRP A 135 2.93 -8.78 -4.12
N ALA A 136 3.67 -8.11 -5.00
CA ALA A 136 4.43 -8.76 -6.07
C ALA A 136 5.52 -9.68 -5.52
N ILE A 137 6.21 -9.26 -4.46
CA ILE A 137 7.20 -10.10 -3.76
C ILE A 137 6.52 -11.31 -3.12
N ILE A 138 5.43 -11.10 -2.38
CA ILE A 138 4.70 -12.16 -1.67
C ILE A 138 4.05 -13.13 -2.66
N SER A 139 3.58 -12.66 -3.80
CA SER A 139 2.92 -13.44 -4.85
C SER A 139 3.85 -13.88 -5.99
N ALA A 140 5.17 -13.68 -5.87
CA ALA A 140 6.13 -13.91 -6.95
C ALA A 140 6.00 -15.27 -7.65
N GLY A 141 5.70 -16.33 -6.90
CA GLY A 141 5.47 -17.67 -7.47
C GLY A 141 4.22 -17.76 -8.35
N TYR A 142 3.14 -17.07 -7.98
CA TYR A 142 1.94 -16.93 -8.81
C TYR A 142 2.23 -16.08 -10.05
N LEU A 143 2.86 -14.92 -9.88
CA LEU A 143 3.22 -14.03 -10.99
C LEU A 143 4.10 -14.73 -12.03
N LYS A 144 5.12 -15.48 -11.59
CA LYS A 144 5.96 -16.28 -12.49
C LYS A 144 5.13 -17.26 -13.33
N ARG A 145 4.15 -17.95 -12.74
CA ARG A 145 3.28 -18.88 -13.49
C ARG A 145 2.40 -18.16 -14.51
N VAL A 146 1.87 -16.99 -14.16
CA VAL A 146 1.04 -16.20 -15.08
C VAL A 146 1.89 -15.65 -16.24
N VAL A 147 3.06 -15.09 -15.95
CA VAL A 147 3.95 -14.47 -16.96
C VAL A 147 4.61 -15.52 -17.84
N VAL A 148 5.12 -16.63 -17.28
CA VAL A 148 5.74 -17.71 -18.06
C VAL A 148 4.69 -18.50 -18.82
N GLY A 149 3.48 -18.69 -18.26
CA GLY A 149 2.35 -19.29 -18.97
C GLY A 149 1.89 -18.50 -20.20
N VAL A 150 2.12 -17.18 -20.23
CA VAL A 150 1.91 -16.33 -21.42
C VAL A 150 2.98 -16.54 -22.50
N ARG A 151 4.15 -17.12 -22.15
CA ARG A 151 5.27 -17.40 -23.07
C ARG A 151 5.36 -18.86 -23.55
N GLY A 152 4.34 -19.70 -23.33
CA GLY A 152 4.30 -21.08 -23.85
C GLY A 152 4.42 -21.15 -25.38
N PRO A 153 5.03 -22.21 -25.94
CA PRO A 153 5.66 -22.19 -27.25
C PRO A 153 4.66 -21.87 -28.36
N ARG A 154 4.99 -20.92 -29.23
CA ARG A 154 4.38 -20.86 -30.56
C ARG A 154 4.68 -22.20 -31.21
N SER A 155 3.71 -23.08 -31.25
CA SER A 155 3.75 -24.26 -32.11
C SER A 155 4.00 -23.76 -33.52
N SER A 156 5.21 -23.99 -34.02
CA SER A 156 5.51 -24.03 -35.44
C SER A 156 4.53 -25.02 -36.06
N GLN A 157 3.46 -24.51 -36.66
CA GLN A 157 2.67 -25.29 -37.59
C GLN A 157 3.54 -25.46 -38.83
N SER A 158 3.86 -26.73 -39.05
CA SER A 158 4.50 -27.32 -40.23
C SER A 158 3.87 -26.88 -41.52
#